data_AF-A0A820K0Q8-F1
#
_entry.id   AF-A0A820K0Q8-F1
#
_cell.length_a   1.000
_cell.length_b   1.000
_cell.length_c   1.000
_cell.angle_alpha   90.00
_cell.angle_beta   90.00
_cell.angle_gamma   90.00
#
_symmetry.space_group_name_H-M   'P 1'
#
loop_
_entity.id
_entity.type
_entity.pdbx_description
1 polymer ?
#
loop_
_entity_poly.entity_id
_entity_poly.type
_entity_poly.pdbx_seq_one_letter_code
_entity_poly.pdbx_strand_id
1 'polypeptide(L)'
;MNIPKFIYDDVNLFPTLLNDLFPNIHCPEASYKNLNRIIKEILIKQQYILVSEQLVQQVEERLVLNTLAEAQTQMGMKTNLYTLNLKALIVIELYGTLDPLTLMNDNKLLTLANEEHIRLQDYCSLLFEVGDLKYTSPATISRCGMVYVDPENLSSYPAWKRWLNMNLTD
;
A
#
# COMPACT_ATOMS: atom_id res chain seq x y z
N MET A 1 -13.44 8.12 -1.96
CA MET A 1 -12.64 7.11 -1.23
C MET A 1 -13.51 5.88 -1.03
N ASN A 2 -13.26 4.79 -1.77
CA ASN A 2 -13.78 3.42 -1.52
C ASN A 2 -13.35 2.44 -2.62
N ILE A 3 -12.95 2.94 -3.79
CA ILE A 3 -12.42 2.16 -4.92
C ILE A 3 -11.39 1.09 -4.50
N PRO A 4 -10.39 1.37 -3.63
CA PRO A 4 -9.39 0.35 -3.29
C PRO A 4 -9.92 -0.82 -2.44
N LYS A 5 -11.17 -0.76 -1.94
CA LYS A 5 -11.78 -1.86 -1.15
C LYS A 5 -12.63 -2.81 -1.99
N PHE A 6 -12.90 -2.48 -3.25
CA PHE A 6 -13.78 -3.27 -4.10
C PHE A 6 -13.03 -4.43 -4.75
N ILE A 7 -13.70 -5.57 -4.79
CA ILE A 7 -13.30 -6.72 -5.61
C ILE A 7 -13.68 -6.42 -7.06
N TYR A 8 -13.05 -7.06 -8.03
CA TYR A 8 -13.27 -6.82 -9.47
C TYR A 8 -14.77 -6.74 -9.87
N ASP A 9 -15.60 -7.63 -9.33
CA ASP A 9 -17.05 -7.65 -9.57
C ASP A 9 -17.77 -6.39 -9.05
N ASP A 10 -17.35 -5.87 -7.90
CA ASP A 10 -17.95 -4.70 -7.25
C ASP A 10 -17.51 -3.38 -7.88
N VAL A 11 -16.29 -3.34 -8.45
CA VAL A 11 -15.74 -2.13 -9.11
C VAL A 11 -16.63 -1.68 -10.26
N ASN A 12 -17.24 -2.62 -10.99
CA ASN A 12 -18.09 -2.32 -12.14
C ASN A 12 -19.53 -1.95 -11.75
N LEU A 13 -20.03 -2.47 -10.62
CA LEU A 13 -21.38 -2.19 -10.12
C LEU A 13 -21.48 -0.86 -9.39
N PHE A 14 -20.39 -0.44 -8.72
CA PHE A 14 -20.38 0.76 -7.89
C PHE A 14 -20.63 2.07 -8.65
N PRO A 15 -20.05 2.32 -9.84
CA PRO A 15 -20.34 3.52 -10.64
C PRO A 15 -21.79 3.57 -11.11
N THR A 16 -22.39 2.43 -11.44
CA THR A 16 -23.81 2.34 -11.83
C THR A 16 -24.72 2.72 -10.67
N LEU A 17 -24.47 2.17 -9.48
CA LEU A 17 -25.21 2.54 -8.28
C LEU A 17 -25.04 4.02 -7.91
N LEU A 18 -23.82 4.55 -8.04
CA LEU A 18 -23.52 5.96 -7.79
C LEU A 18 -24.28 6.88 -8.74
N ASN A 19 -24.35 6.53 -10.03
CA ASN A 19 -25.09 7.30 -11.02
C ASN A 19 -26.61 7.25 -10.78
N ASP A 20 -27.15 6.13 -10.31
CA ASP A 20 -28.57 6.01 -9.94
C ASP A 20 -28.91 6.84 -8.69
N LEU A 21 -28.04 6.84 -7.69
CA LEU A 21 -28.27 7.57 -6.43
C LEU A 21 -27.94 9.07 -6.53
N PHE A 22 -26.97 9.43 -7.36
CA PHE A 22 -26.42 10.79 -7.47
C PHE A 22 -26.10 11.19 -8.93
N PRO A 23 -27.12 11.31 -9.80
CA PRO A 23 -26.93 11.46 -11.25
C PRO A 23 -26.19 12.75 -11.69
N ASN A 24 -26.15 13.78 -10.83
CA ASN A 24 -25.51 15.07 -11.15
C ASN A 24 -24.20 15.31 -10.38
N ILE A 25 -23.68 14.31 -9.66
CA ILE A 25 -22.43 14.45 -8.91
C ILE A 25 -21.27 13.97 -9.77
N HIS A 26 -20.44 14.91 -10.23
CA HIS A 26 -19.15 14.58 -10.84
C HIS A 26 -18.14 14.24 -9.74
N CYS A 27 -17.67 12.99 -9.70
CA CYS A 27 -16.55 12.61 -8.86
C CYS A 27 -15.25 13.16 -9.47
N PRO A 28 -14.50 14.03 -8.77
CA PRO A 28 -13.22 14.50 -9.27
C PRO A 28 -12.21 13.35 -9.28
N GLU A 29 -11.59 13.09 -10.44
CA GLU A 29 -10.50 12.13 -10.53
C GLU A 29 -9.24 12.71 -9.88
N ALA A 30 -8.72 12.01 -8.88
CA ALA A 30 -7.45 12.36 -8.25
C ALA A 30 -6.30 12.07 -9.24
N SER A 31 -5.82 13.11 -9.92
CA SER A 31 -4.76 12.99 -10.93
C SER A 31 -3.41 13.49 -10.38
N TYR A 32 -2.59 12.58 -9.84
CA TYR A 32 -1.24 12.88 -9.38
C TYR A 32 -0.20 12.90 -10.53
N LYS A 33 -0.33 13.84 -11.48
CA LYS A 33 0.48 13.85 -12.72
C LYS A 33 2.00 13.85 -12.47
N ASN A 34 2.47 14.68 -11.54
CA ASN A 34 3.90 14.79 -11.22
C ASN A 34 4.44 13.51 -10.57
N LEU A 35 3.70 12.95 -9.62
CA LEU A 35 4.07 11.70 -8.95
C LEU A 35 4.08 10.54 -9.94
N ASN A 36 3.04 10.42 -10.77
CA ASN A 36 2.93 9.38 -11.79
C ASN A 36 4.07 9.46 -12.81
N ARG A 37 4.52 10.67 -13.17
CA ARG A 37 5.68 10.88 -14.04
C ARG A 37 6.97 10.34 -13.40
N ILE A 38 7.26 10.74 -12.16
CA ILE A 38 8.47 10.31 -11.44
C ILE A 38 8.47 8.79 -11.23
N ILE A 39 7.32 8.21 -10.85
CA ILE A 39 7.19 6.75 -10.70
C ILE A 39 7.50 6.04 -12.02
N LYS A 40 6.96 6.52 -13.15
CA LYS A 40 7.27 5.95 -14.48
C LYS A 40 8.77 6.03 -14.78
N GLU A 41 9.42 7.16 -14.49
CA GLU A 41 10.87 7.33 -14.69
C GLU A 41 11.70 6.34 -13.86
N ILE A 42 11.34 6.14 -12.58
CA ILE A 42 12.03 5.18 -11.69
C ILE A 42 11.84 3.74 -12.19
N LEU A 43 10.63 3.36 -12.59
CA LEU A 43 10.32 2.02 -13.07
C LEU A 43 11.07 1.69 -14.36
N ILE A 44 11.14 2.65 -15.30
CA ILE A 44 11.91 2.50 -16.53
C ILE A 44 13.40 2.34 -16.20
N LYS A 45 13.95 3.15 -15.29
CA LYS A 45 15.34 3.05 -14.84
C LYS A 45 15.66 1.69 -14.23
N GLN A 46 14.70 1.07 -13.53
CA GLN A 46 14.83 -0.26 -12.94
C GLN A 46 14.41 -1.41 -13.89
N GLN A 47 14.25 -1.10 -15.19
CA GLN A 47 13.88 -2.05 -16.26
C GLN A 47 12.54 -2.78 -16.02
N TYR A 48 11.57 -2.12 -15.39
CA TYR A 48 10.20 -2.66 -15.28
C TYR A 48 9.39 -2.37 -16.54
N ILE A 49 8.42 -3.25 -16.80
CA ILE A 49 7.51 -3.14 -17.94
C ILE A 49 6.19 -2.57 -17.44
N LEU A 50 5.78 -1.45 -18.02
CA LEU A 50 4.52 -0.78 -17.72
C LEU A 50 3.40 -1.39 -18.59
N VAL A 51 2.36 -1.93 -17.97
CA VAL A 51 1.32 -2.74 -18.66
C VAL A 51 0.00 -1.99 -18.83
N SER A 52 -0.25 -0.94 -18.04
CA SER A 52 -1.38 -0.03 -18.23
C SER A 52 -1.17 1.31 -17.49
N GLU A 53 -2.02 2.32 -17.75
CA GLU A 53 -1.99 3.64 -17.09
C GLU A 53 -2.26 3.57 -15.58
N GLN A 54 -2.92 2.50 -15.11
CA GLN A 54 -3.02 2.23 -13.69
C GLN A 54 -1.65 1.75 -13.24
N LEU A 55 -1.00 2.56 -12.42
CA LEU A 55 0.26 2.26 -11.75
C LEU A 55 0.30 0.79 -11.35
N VAL A 56 1.00 0.00 -12.15
CA VAL A 56 1.76 -1.14 -11.68
C VAL A 56 0.96 -2.12 -10.81
N GLN A 57 -0.11 -2.70 -11.34
CA GLN A 57 -0.81 -3.85 -10.72
C GLN A 57 0.02 -5.15 -10.72
N GLN A 58 1.32 -5.07 -10.96
CA GLN A 58 2.18 -6.17 -11.41
C GLN A 58 3.45 -6.31 -10.58
N VAL A 59 3.52 -5.57 -9.48
CA VAL A 59 4.76 -5.37 -8.77
C VAL A 59 4.57 -5.86 -7.35
N GLU A 60 5.50 -6.71 -6.93
CA GLU A 60 5.70 -7.05 -5.52
C GLU A 60 5.41 -5.82 -4.69
N GLU A 61 4.47 -5.91 -3.76
CA GLU A 61 3.90 -4.76 -3.03
C GLU A 61 5.02 -3.92 -2.38
N ARG A 62 6.12 -4.60 -2.01
CA ARG A 62 7.37 -3.99 -1.53
C ARG A 62 8.06 -3.05 -2.51
N LEU A 63 8.08 -3.37 -3.80
CA LEU A 63 8.61 -2.44 -4.79
C LEU A 63 7.72 -1.22 -4.92
N VAL A 64 6.38 -1.33 -4.86
CA VAL A 64 5.50 -0.15 -4.87
C VAL A 64 5.92 0.83 -3.78
N LEU A 65 6.19 0.34 -2.57
CA LEU A 65 6.64 1.16 -1.45
C LEU A 65 8.03 1.75 -1.65
N ASN A 66 8.98 0.97 -2.14
CA ASN A 66 10.32 1.45 -2.41
C ASN A 66 10.31 2.53 -3.50
N THR A 67 9.55 2.31 -4.58
CA THR A 67 9.40 3.28 -5.67
C THR A 67 8.70 4.55 -5.18
N LEU A 68 7.68 4.44 -4.32
CA LEU A 68 7.04 5.61 -3.71
C LEU A 68 7.99 6.39 -2.80
N ALA A 69 8.74 5.70 -1.94
CA ALA A 69 9.72 6.34 -1.05
C ALA A 69 10.83 7.04 -1.85
N GLU A 70 11.31 6.42 -2.93
CA GLU A 70 12.28 7.03 -3.83
C GLU A 70 11.68 8.24 -4.56
N ALA A 71 10.45 8.13 -5.09
CA ALA A 71 9.76 9.23 -5.74
C ALA A 71 9.56 10.42 -4.79
N GLN A 72 9.13 10.17 -3.55
CA GLN A 72 8.97 11.20 -2.52
C GLN A 72 10.30 11.87 -2.17
N THR A 73 11.38 11.09 -2.07
CA THR A 73 12.72 11.60 -1.82
C THR A 73 13.20 12.49 -2.97
N GLN A 74 12.95 12.12 -4.22
CA GLN A 74 13.25 12.96 -5.39
C GLN A 74 12.42 14.26 -5.41
N MET A 75 11.22 14.26 -4.83
CA MET A 75 10.40 15.45 -4.64
C MET A 75 10.84 16.33 -3.45
N GLY A 76 11.96 16.00 -2.78
CA GLY A 76 12.50 16.76 -1.65
C GLY A 76 11.92 16.37 -0.28
N MET A 77 11.09 15.32 -0.21
CA MET A 77 10.57 14.79 1.06
C MET A 77 11.45 13.64 1.54
N LYS A 78 12.24 13.86 2.58
CA LYS A 78 13.07 12.80 3.18
C LYS A 78 12.17 11.67 3.70
N THR A 79 12.20 10.53 3.00
CA THR A 79 11.36 9.37 3.32
C THR A 79 12.24 8.22 3.80
N ASN A 80 12.00 7.75 5.02
CA ASN A 80 12.70 6.60 5.59
C ASN A 80 11.73 5.41 5.66
N LEU A 81 12.13 4.27 5.11
CA LEU A 81 11.35 3.04 5.16
C LEU A 81 12.01 2.04 6.11
N TYR A 82 11.25 1.55 7.08
CA TYR A 82 11.68 0.50 8.01
C TYR A 82 10.82 -0.75 7.77
N THR A 83 11.43 -1.85 7.34
CA THR A 83 10.71 -3.12 7.12
C THR A 83 10.91 -4.05 8.30
N LEU A 84 9.81 -4.59 8.84
CA LEU A 84 9.80 -5.54 9.95
C LEU A 84 8.97 -6.76 9.58
N ASN A 85 9.48 -7.96 9.83
CA ASN A 85 8.71 -9.20 9.76
C ASN A 85 8.32 -9.64 11.17
N LEU A 86 7.07 -9.37 11.54
CA LEU A 86 6.57 -9.65 12.89
C LEU A 86 6.55 -11.15 13.23
N LYS A 87 6.49 -12.03 12.21
CA LYS A 87 6.48 -13.49 12.41
C LYS A 87 7.88 -14.09 12.59
N ALA A 88 8.93 -13.32 12.29
CA ALA A 88 10.32 -13.75 12.44
C ALA A 88 10.90 -13.46 13.84
N LEU A 89 10.17 -12.69 14.67
CA LEU A 89 10.60 -12.26 16.00
C LEU A 89 9.64 -12.81 17.06
N ILE A 90 10.16 -13.04 18.26
CA ILE A 90 9.30 -13.31 19.42
C ILE A 90 8.63 -12.01 19.89
N VAL A 91 7.42 -12.11 20.44
CA VAL A 91 6.60 -10.96 20.86
C VAL A 91 7.38 -10.01 21.79
N ILE A 92 8.18 -10.57 22.70
CA ILE A 92 8.97 -9.79 23.66
C ILE A 92 10.14 -9.03 23.02
N GLU A 93 10.73 -9.54 21.94
CA GLU A 93 11.76 -8.79 21.18
C GLU A 93 11.15 -7.73 20.29
N LEU A 94 9.92 -7.96 19.83
CA LEU A 94 9.21 -7.06 18.94
C LEU A 94 8.62 -5.84 19.67
N TYR A 95 8.07 -6.07 20.86
CA TYR A 95 7.30 -5.06 21.59
C TYR A 95 7.70 -4.88 23.06
N GLY A 96 8.52 -5.77 23.61
CA GLY A 96 8.60 -5.96 25.05
C GLY A 96 7.29 -6.56 25.59
N THR A 97 6.86 -6.14 26.78
CA THR A 97 5.54 -6.46 27.33
C THR A 97 4.50 -5.52 26.74
N LEU A 98 3.73 -5.98 25.74
CA LEU A 98 2.74 -5.14 25.06
C LEU A 98 1.38 -5.16 25.78
N ASP A 99 0.76 -3.99 25.97
CA ASP A 99 -0.69 -3.89 26.19
C ASP A 99 -1.41 -3.84 24.82
N PRO A 100 -2.17 -4.89 24.44
CA PRO A 100 -2.73 -5.06 23.10
C PRO A 100 -3.79 -4.01 22.69
N LEU A 101 -4.28 -3.15 23.59
CA LEU A 101 -5.42 -2.26 23.31
C LEU A 101 -5.05 -0.85 22.80
N THR A 102 -3.78 -0.46 22.83
CA THR A 102 -3.38 0.95 22.67
C THR A 102 -2.87 1.35 21.28
N LEU A 103 -2.38 0.40 20.46
CA LEU A 103 -1.59 0.73 19.27
C LEU A 103 -2.36 1.35 18.09
N MET A 104 -3.65 1.09 17.96
CA MET A 104 -4.46 1.53 16.83
C MET A 104 -5.58 2.49 17.25
N ASN A 105 -5.33 3.35 18.22
CA ASN A 105 -6.30 4.37 18.64
C ASN A 105 -5.98 5.71 17.96
N ASP A 106 -6.99 6.57 17.75
CA ASP A 106 -6.86 7.89 17.09
C ASP A 106 -5.83 8.82 17.76
N ASN A 107 -5.42 8.49 18.98
CA ASN A 107 -4.49 9.25 19.80
C ASN A 107 -3.02 9.17 19.35
N LYS A 108 -2.69 8.34 18.35
CA LYS A 108 -1.31 8.17 17.83
C LYS A 108 -0.29 7.91 18.95
N LEU A 109 -0.69 7.17 19.98
CA LEU A 109 0.09 6.94 21.19
C LEU A 109 0.48 5.47 21.29
N LEU A 110 1.77 5.19 21.30
CA LEU A 110 2.33 3.88 21.59
C LEU A 110 2.62 3.80 23.09
N THR A 111 1.97 2.88 23.80
CA THR A 111 2.25 2.63 25.22
C THR A 111 3.17 1.43 25.35
N LEU A 112 4.31 1.63 26.01
CA LEU A 112 5.29 0.59 26.29
C LEU A 112 5.00 -0.12 27.62
N ALA A 113 5.61 -1.29 27.81
CA ALA A 113 5.57 -2.10 29.03
C ALA A 113 5.86 -1.34 30.34
N ASN A 114 6.72 -0.34 30.24
CA ASN A 114 7.18 0.49 31.34
C ASN A 114 6.29 1.73 31.54
N GLU A 115 5.08 1.73 30.98
CA GLU A 115 4.12 2.84 31.03
C GLU A 115 4.61 4.12 30.33
N GLU A 116 5.71 4.06 29.58
CA GLU A 116 6.14 5.18 28.76
C GLU A 116 5.25 5.31 27.52
N HIS A 117 4.96 6.56 27.17
CA HIS A 117 4.11 6.88 26.05
C HIS A 117 4.91 7.58 24.95
N ILE A 118 4.99 6.94 23.78
CA ILE A 118 5.63 7.50 22.59
C ILE A 118 4.55 7.97 21.64
N ARG A 119 4.51 9.29 21.38
CA ARG A 119 3.57 9.86 20.42
C ARG A 119 4.14 9.79 19.00
N LEU A 120 3.43 9.08 18.12
CA LEU A 120 3.70 9.04 16.69
C LEU A 120 3.44 10.42 16.08
N GLN A 121 4.39 10.87 15.26
CA GLN A 121 4.31 12.14 14.55
C GLN A 121 3.36 12.02 13.36
N ASP A 122 2.81 13.14 12.89
CA ASP A 122 1.81 13.14 11.81
C ASP A 122 2.36 12.64 10.47
N TYR A 123 3.67 12.72 10.26
CA TYR A 123 4.34 12.22 9.06
C TYR A 123 4.66 10.72 9.13
N CYS A 124 4.45 10.06 10.27
CA CYS A 124 4.65 8.62 10.40
C CYS A 124 3.44 7.87 9.84
N SER A 125 3.69 6.88 8.98
CA SER A 125 2.66 6.00 8.42
C SER A 125 3.06 4.55 8.66
N LEU A 126 2.08 3.72 9.02
CA LEU A 126 2.26 2.27 9.13
C LEU A 126 1.56 1.61 7.95
N LEU A 127 2.23 0.65 7.34
CA LEU A 127 1.68 -0.18 6.27
C LEU A 127 1.86 -1.66 6.64
N PHE A 128 0.82 -2.44 6.37
CA PHE A 128 0.79 -3.87 6.62
C PHE A 128 0.59 -4.61 5.29
N GLU A 129 1.57 -5.43 4.93
CA GLU A 129 1.46 -6.40 3.85
C GLU A 129 0.94 -7.72 4.45
N VAL A 130 -0.24 -8.15 4.02
CA VAL A 130 -0.94 -9.31 4.59
C VAL A 130 -1.55 -10.16 3.49
N GLY A 131 -1.30 -11.48 3.54
CA GLY A 131 -1.86 -12.41 2.56
C GLY A 131 -3.34 -12.73 2.80
N ASP A 132 -3.79 -12.78 4.06
CA ASP A 132 -5.20 -12.92 4.41
C ASP A 132 -5.53 -12.23 5.74
N LEU A 133 -6.83 -12.00 5.97
CA LEU A 133 -7.38 -11.37 7.18
C LEU A 133 -8.21 -12.35 8.02
N LYS A 134 -8.06 -13.67 7.81
CA LYS A 134 -8.97 -14.69 8.39
C LYS A 134 -8.95 -14.71 9.92
N TYR A 135 -7.81 -14.35 10.51
CA TYR A 135 -7.59 -14.38 11.96
C TYR A 135 -7.61 -12.99 12.59
N THR A 136 -7.98 -11.95 11.83
CA THR A 136 -7.96 -10.56 12.28
C THR A 136 -9.35 -10.14 12.77
N SER A 137 -9.39 -9.36 13.85
CA SER A 137 -10.67 -8.82 14.35
C SER A 137 -11.20 -7.72 13.42
N PRO A 138 -12.53 -7.63 13.19
CA PRO A 138 -13.13 -6.55 12.41
C PRO A 138 -12.82 -5.15 13.00
N ALA A 139 -12.67 -5.06 14.32
CA ALA A 139 -12.30 -3.83 15.00
C ALA A 139 -10.92 -3.30 14.60
N THR A 140 -9.97 -4.20 14.30
CA THR A 140 -8.63 -3.84 13.80
C THR A 140 -8.72 -3.30 12.37
N ILE A 141 -9.42 -4.01 11.48
CA ILE A 141 -9.53 -3.67 10.05
C ILE A 141 -10.34 -2.38 9.86
N SER A 142 -11.33 -2.13 10.72
CA SER A 142 -12.14 -0.90 10.69
C SER A 142 -11.32 0.38 10.84
N ARG A 143 -10.12 0.31 11.43
CA ARG A 143 -9.27 1.47 11.72
C ARG A 143 -8.19 1.69 10.65
N CYS A 144 -8.10 0.81 9.66
CA CYS A 144 -7.13 0.88 8.59
C CYS A 144 -7.78 1.25 7.25
N GLY A 145 -7.00 1.80 6.32
CA GLY A 145 -7.34 1.84 4.90
C GLY A 145 -6.89 0.54 4.24
N MET A 146 -7.73 -0.06 3.41
CA MET A 146 -7.45 -1.33 2.74
C MET A 146 -7.36 -1.11 1.23
N VAL A 147 -6.36 -1.74 0.63
CA VAL A 147 -6.18 -1.84 -0.81
C VAL A 147 -6.18 -3.33 -1.15
N TYR A 148 -7.18 -3.78 -1.90
CA TYR A 148 -7.26 -5.15 -2.39
C TYR A 148 -6.58 -5.25 -3.75
N VAL A 149 -5.71 -6.24 -3.93
CA VAL A 149 -5.08 -6.56 -5.21
C VAL A 149 -5.63 -7.90 -5.69
N ASP A 150 -6.34 -7.86 -6.82
CA ASP A 150 -6.91 -9.04 -7.42
C ASP A 150 -5.83 -9.87 -8.16
N PRO A 151 -5.70 -11.18 -7.89
CA PRO A 151 -4.82 -12.08 -8.65
C PRO A 151 -5.07 -12.07 -10.16
N GLU A 152 -6.30 -11.83 -10.62
CA GLU A 152 -6.61 -11.77 -12.06
C GLU A 152 -5.96 -10.55 -12.75
N ASN A 153 -5.77 -9.46 -12.01
CA ASN A 153 -5.05 -8.29 -12.50
C ASN A 153 -3.52 -8.52 -12.53
N LEU A 154 -3.03 -9.58 -11.88
CA LEU A 154 -1.62 -9.97 -11.80
C LEU A 154 -1.27 -11.04 -12.87
N SER A 155 -1.27 -10.67 -14.15
CA SER A 155 -0.64 -11.47 -15.22
C SER A 155 0.85 -11.79 -14.95
N SER A 156 1.34 -12.99 -15.23
CA SER A 156 2.77 -13.33 -15.04
C SER A 156 3.69 -12.83 -16.18
N TYR A 157 3.09 -12.41 -17.30
CA TYR A 157 3.79 -12.01 -18.53
C TYR A 157 4.82 -10.87 -18.35
N PRO A 158 4.53 -9.77 -17.64
CA PRO A 158 5.44 -8.65 -17.47
C PRO A 158 6.66 -9.02 -16.62
N ALA A 159 6.47 -9.82 -15.57
CA ALA A 159 7.58 -10.36 -14.78
C ALA A 159 8.48 -11.27 -15.62
N TRP A 160 7.89 -12.18 -16.39
CA TRP A 160 8.63 -13.06 -17.30
C TRP A 160 9.38 -12.28 -18.39
N LYS A 161 8.74 -11.30 -19.02
CA LYS A 161 9.36 -10.46 -20.06
C LYS A 161 10.50 -9.62 -19.50
N ARG A 162 10.40 -9.13 -18.26
CA ARG A 162 11.50 -8.44 -17.59
C ARG A 162 12.69 -9.37 -17.36
N TRP A 163 12.43 -10.56 -16.80
CA TRP A 163 13.45 -11.59 -16.62
C TRP A 163 14.13 -11.96 -17.95
N LEU A 164 13.34 -12.09 -19.01
CA LEU A 164 13.83 -12.41 -20.35
C LEU A 164 14.74 -11.28 -20.89
N ASN A 165 14.33 -10.03 -20.74
CA ASN A 165 15.15 -8.88 -21.13
C ASN A 165 16.45 -8.77 -20.32
N MET A 166 16.45 -9.16 -19.04
CA MET A 166 17.65 -9.13 -18.20
C MET A 166 18.67 -10.23 -18.55
N ASN A 167 18.19 -11.39 -19.01
CA ASN A 167 19.04 -12.57 -19.26
C ASN A 167 19.34 -12.83 -20.75
N LEU A 168 18.68 -12.14 -21.69
CA LEU A 168 18.93 -12.27 -23.13
C LEU A 168 19.68 -11.08 -23.74
N THR A 169 19.96 -10.04 -22.96
CA THR A 169 20.90 -8.98 -23.37
C THR A 169 22.32 -9.36 -22.94
N ASP A 170 22.85 -10.40 -23.58
CA ASP A 170 24.29 -10.68 -23.70
C ASP A 170 24.70 -10.47 -25.17
#